data_AF-A0A523T9B0-F1
#
_entry.id   AF-A0A523T9B0-F1
#
_cell.length_a   1.000
_cell.length_b   1.000
_cell.length_c   1.000
_cell.angle_alpha   90.00
_cell.angle_beta   90.00
_cell.angle_gamma   90.00
#
_symmetry.space_group_name_H-M   'P 1'
#
loop_
_entity.id
_entity.type
_entity.pdbx_description
1 polymer ?
#
loop_
_entity_poly.entity_id
_entity_poly.type
_entity_poly.pdbx_seq_one_letter_code
_entity_poly.pdbx_strand_id
1 'polypeptide(L)'
;MVGREILEVLYSPVNAFKKIIEKPDFKAVLLVLVLVISSMVISQYVLSSKLFLENRLPENDDWTESLTNQYSWFSNEVPSVDAVDYQMGNTDGNHSISSSVLTETSIWLKIIDVGSINCSEEAGYTELFFWIKWTHEAELSPSSGTLKLFSGSEDSYFEYDNLVDLLVSSGEWTNTTLKVGPYQGWSSNNSPDWQNITAIEFRLDWSSSANLTMKIDGLFFRKYSSPIITGEFSAILPSILLQVVLNFAMNWILWAGILILVAKLFNEDLGRWNVFFVIIGYSFIATVVFTLINVVPLSPLPPLNVPLDANAFNALLDASWRPLLAYQLWLYIPIIGEVWIAALGAVVIRVMKEMTWSKAATIAAVAFAIRFLLRLFLGF
;
A
#
# COMPACT_ATOMS: atom_id res chain seq x y z
N MET A 1 -6.01 -9.27 -40.19
CA MET A 1 -4.70 -8.89 -40.76
C MET A 1 -3.89 -8.08 -39.73
N VAL A 2 -4.46 -7.00 -39.18
CA VAL A 2 -3.83 -6.10 -38.20
C VAL A 2 -3.14 -6.78 -37.00
N GLY A 3 -3.78 -7.78 -36.35
CA GLY A 3 -3.18 -8.44 -35.19
C GLY A 3 -1.90 -9.23 -35.47
N ARG A 4 -1.77 -9.82 -36.67
CA ARG A 4 -0.56 -10.57 -37.06
C ARG A 4 0.63 -9.63 -37.26
N GLU A 5 0.40 -8.46 -37.86
CA GLU A 5 1.42 -7.46 -38.11
C GLU A 5 1.97 -6.87 -36.81
N ILE A 6 1.11 -6.62 -35.82
CA ILE A 6 1.51 -6.17 -34.49
C ILE A 6 2.44 -7.18 -33.80
N LEU A 7 2.09 -8.47 -33.83
CA LEU A 7 2.95 -9.51 -33.25
C LEU A 7 4.24 -9.72 -34.04
N GLU A 8 4.21 -9.51 -35.36
CA GLU A 8 5.39 -9.60 -36.24
C GLU A 8 6.45 -8.55 -35.88
N VAL A 9 6.07 -7.41 -35.30
CA VAL A 9 7.02 -6.40 -34.76
C VAL A 9 7.94 -7.01 -33.70
N LEU A 10 7.46 -7.99 -32.92
CA LEU A 10 8.25 -8.57 -31.82
C LEU A 10 9.32 -9.54 -32.30
N TYR A 11 9.03 -10.38 -33.30
CA TYR A 11 9.94 -11.45 -33.75
C TYR A 11 10.59 -11.20 -35.11
N SER A 12 10.02 -10.32 -35.95
CA SER A 12 10.55 -9.96 -37.27
C SER A 12 10.33 -8.47 -37.57
N PRO A 13 10.91 -7.57 -36.75
CA PRO A 13 10.60 -6.13 -36.77
C PRO A 13 10.87 -5.48 -38.13
N VAL A 14 11.95 -5.85 -38.83
CA VAL A 14 12.30 -5.26 -40.14
C VAL A 14 11.20 -5.51 -41.18
N ASN A 15 10.71 -6.76 -41.29
CA ASN A 15 9.68 -7.10 -42.26
C ASN A 15 8.32 -6.54 -41.86
N ALA A 16 8.01 -6.55 -40.56
CA ALA A 16 6.79 -5.95 -40.03
C ALA A 16 6.72 -4.46 -40.36
N PHE A 17 7.77 -3.70 -40.05
CA PHE A 17 7.78 -2.26 -40.30
C PHE A 17 7.74 -1.91 -41.78
N LYS A 18 8.35 -2.71 -42.68
CA LYS A 18 8.16 -2.52 -44.12
C LYS A 18 6.69 -2.54 -44.52
N LYS A 19 5.95 -3.57 -44.08
CA LYS A 19 4.50 -3.68 -44.34
C LYS A 19 3.70 -2.53 -43.72
N ILE A 20 4.04 -2.14 -42.50
CA ILE A 20 3.35 -1.04 -41.79
C ILE A 20 3.59 0.31 -42.49
N ILE A 21 4.80 0.55 -43.01
CA ILE A 21 5.15 1.77 -43.73
C ILE A 21 4.37 1.87 -45.06
N GLU A 22 4.17 0.75 -45.75
CA GLU A 22 3.39 0.71 -46.99
C GLU A 22 1.91 1.08 -46.75
N LYS A 23 1.35 0.68 -45.61
CA LYS A 23 -0.05 0.95 -45.25
C LYS A 23 -0.23 1.23 -43.75
N PRO A 24 0.10 2.45 -43.29
CA PRO A 24 -0.03 2.80 -41.88
C PRO A 24 -1.52 2.82 -41.46
N ASP A 25 -1.86 2.03 -40.45
CA ASP A 25 -3.21 1.98 -39.89
C ASP A 25 -3.21 2.41 -38.41
N PHE A 26 -3.90 3.51 -38.11
CA PHE A 26 -4.07 4.03 -36.75
C PHE A 26 -4.87 3.07 -35.85
N LYS A 27 -5.79 2.28 -36.43
CA LYS A 27 -6.59 1.30 -35.66
C LYS A 27 -5.72 0.25 -34.97
N ALA A 28 -4.57 -0.07 -35.56
CA ALA A 28 -3.62 -0.98 -34.95
C ALA A 28 -2.94 -0.38 -33.70
N VAL A 29 -2.65 0.92 -33.71
CA VAL A 29 -2.09 1.60 -32.53
C VAL A 29 -3.12 1.64 -31.40
N LEU A 30 -4.41 1.83 -31.73
CA LEU A 30 -5.48 1.68 -30.75
C LEU A 30 -5.55 0.25 -30.19
N LEU A 31 -5.33 -0.77 -31.04
CA LEU A 31 -5.26 -2.16 -30.58
C LEU A 31 -4.04 -2.39 -29.66
N VAL A 32 -2.87 -1.80 -29.96
CA VAL A 32 -1.71 -1.81 -29.06
C VAL A 32 -2.07 -1.18 -27.71
N LEU A 33 -2.74 -0.03 -27.69
CA LEU A 33 -3.19 0.62 -26.45
C LEU A 33 -4.12 -0.30 -25.63
N VAL A 34 -5.11 -0.93 -26.26
CA VAL A 34 -6.02 -1.87 -25.58
C VAL A 34 -5.24 -3.02 -24.96
N LEU A 35 -4.26 -3.59 -25.68
CA LEU A 35 -3.41 -4.67 -25.14
C LEU A 35 -2.54 -4.19 -23.97
N VAL A 36 -2.00 -2.97 -24.04
CA VAL A 36 -1.22 -2.37 -22.94
C VAL A 36 -2.10 -2.22 -21.71
N ILE A 37 -3.31 -1.67 -21.88
CA ILE A 37 -4.30 -1.56 -20.81
C ILE A 37 -4.57 -2.93 -20.18
N SER A 38 -4.91 -3.94 -20.98
CA SER A 38 -5.18 -5.29 -20.47
C SER A 38 -3.98 -5.88 -19.71
N SER A 39 -2.76 -5.73 -20.23
CA SER A 39 -1.55 -6.22 -19.56
C SER A 39 -1.28 -5.53 -18.22
N MET A 40 -1.56 -4.23 -18.13
CA MET A 40 -1.39 -3.47 -16.90
C MET A 40 -2.43 -3.86 -15.84
N VAL A 41 -3.68 -4.09 -16.24
CA VAL A 41 -4.72 -4.59 -15.32
C VAL A 41 -4.31 -5.95 -14.73
N ILE A 42 -3.77 -6.86 -15.55
CA ILE A 42 -3.24 -8.14 -15.08
C ILE A 42 -2.10 -7.93 -14.06
N SER A 43 -1.15 -7.05 -14.38
CA SER A 43 -0.03 -6.78 -13.47
C SER A 43 -0.49 -6.16 -12.14
N GLN A 44 -1.46 -5.24 -12.18
CA GLN A 44 -2.00 -4.59 -10.98
C GLN A 44 -2.83 -5.55 -10.15
N TYR A 45 -3.56 -6.46 -10.78
CA TYR A 45 -4.28 -7.53 -10.09
C TYR A 45 -3.32 -8.45 -9.33
N VAL A 46 -2.23 -8.88 -9.98
CA VAL A 46 -1.22 -9.73 -9.33
C VAL A 46 -0.54 -9.00 -8.17
N LEU A 47 -0.18 -7.73 -8.34
CA LEU A 47 0.36 -6.93 -7.24
C LEU A 47 -0.64 -6.81 -6.08
N SER A 48 -1.90 -6.47 -6.38
CA SER A 48 -2.97 -6.32 -5.38
C SER A 48 -3.27 -7.64 -4.65
N SER A 49 -3.05 -8.79 -5.28
CA SER A 49 -3.21 -10.10 -4.64
C SER A 49 -2.16 -10.37 -3.56
N LYS A 50 -1.07 -9.61 -3.54
CA LYS A 50 0.02 -9.72 -2.56
C LYS A 50 -0.04 -8.66 -1.47
N LEU A 51 -0.89 -7.66 -1.60
CA LEU A 51 -1.02 -6.57 -0.63
C LEU A 51 -2.32 -6.74 0.14
N PHE A 52 -2.24 -6.79 1.46
CA PHE A 52 -3.38 -6.80 2.35
C PHE A 52 -3.37 -5.48 3.10
N LEU A 53 -4.37 -4.64 2.85
CA LEU A 53 -4.44 -3.32 3.42
C LEU A 53 -5.01 -3.39 4.82
N GLU A 54 -4.41 -2.61 5.71
CA GLU A 54 -4.87 -2.46 7.08
C GLU A 54 -6.19 -1.69 7.11
N ASN A 55 -7.21 -2.31 7.69
CA ASN A 55 -8.47 -1.69 8.04
C ASN A 55 -8.55 -1.58 9.55
N ARG A 56 -8.85 -0.39 10.07
CA ARG A 56 -8.90 -0.10 11.51
C ARG A 56 -10.27 0.40 11.95
N LEU A 57 -10.58 0.19 13.22
CA LEU A 57 -11.67 0.86 13.92
C LEU A 57 -11.20 1.33 15.30
N PRO A 58 -11.28 2.64 15.59
CA PRO A 58 -11.69 3.73 14.70
C PRO A 58 -10.72 3.89 13.51
N GLU A 59 -11.16 4.56 12.43
CA GLU A 59 -10.32 4.76 11.23
C GLU A 59 -9.07 5.60 11.57
N ASN A 60 -9.27 6.62 12.40
CA ASN A 60 -8.24 7.42 13.04
C ASN A 60 -8.15 7.07 14.53
N ASP A 61 -7.24 7.71 15.27
CA ASP A 61 -7.10 7.47 16.73
C ASP A 61 -8.17 8.17 17.58
N ASP A 62 -9.41 8.20 17.10
CA ASP A 62 -10.43 9.07 17.69
C ASP A 62 -10.75 8.70 19.13
N TRP A 63 -10.61 7.42 19.52
CA TRP A 63 -10.97 6.95 20.86
C TRP A 63 -10.08 7.51 21.96
N THR A 64 -8.87 7.97 21.68
CA THR A 64 -7.94 8.46 22.72
C THR A 64 -7.75 9.98 22.71
N GLU A 65 -8.40 10.67 21.78
CA GLU A 65 -8.23 12.12 21.58
C GLU A 65 -9.22 13.01 22.36
N SER A 66 -10.29 12.43 22.91
CA SER A 66 -11.33 13.20 23.61
C SER A 66 -12.06 12.36 24.65
N LEU A 67 -12.62 13.03 25.67
CA LEU A 67 -13.52 12.41 26.65
C LEU A 67 -15.00 12.57 26.29
N THR A 68 -15.31 13.47 25.35
CA THR A 68 -16.68 13.85 25.00
C THR A 68 -16.88 13.66 23.50
N ASN A 69 -17.44 12.52 23.11
CA ASN A 69 -17.76 12.17 21.72
C ASN A 69 -18.87 11.10 21.70
N GLN A 70 -18.91 10.23 20.67
CA GLN A 70 -19.84 9.10 20.56
C GLN A 70 -19.56 7.96 21.55
N TYR A 71 -18.36 7.95 22.16
CA TYR A 71 -17.92 7.00 23.18
C TYR A 71 -17.66 7.74 24.49
N SER A 72 -17.58 7.01 25.60
CA SER A 72 -17.33 7.58 26.93
C SER A 72 -16.25 6.79 27.68
N TRP A 73 -15.31 7.52 28.27
CA TRP A 73 -14.30 6.94 29.18
C TRP A 73 -14.74 7.05 30.63
N PHE A 74 -14.46 5.98 31.37
CA PHE A 74 -14.67 5.85 32.80
C PHE A 74 -13.39 5.34 33.45
N SER A 75 -13.17 5.71 34.71
CA SER A 75 -12.05 5.22 35.50
C SER A 75 -12.44 5.19 36.97
N ASN A 76 -11.54 4.76 37.86
CA ASN A 76 -11.74 4.88 39.31
C ASN A 76 -12.12 6.31 39.72
N GLU A 77 -11.45 7.29 39.13
CA GLU A 77 -11.71 8.72 39.27
C GLU A 77 -12.19 9.31 37.92
N VAL A 78 -12.27 10.63 37.82
CA VAL A 78 -12.63 11.28 36.54
C VAL A 78 -11.44 11.16 35.58
N PRO A 79 -11.59 10.51 34.41
CA PRO A 79 -10.53 10.45 33.42
C PRO A 79 -10.24 11.86 32.87
N SER A 80 -9.00 12.07 32.42
CA SER A 80 -8.52 13.33 31.84
C SER A 80 -7.84 13.10 30.50
N VAL A 81 -7.84 14.11 29.64
CA VAL A 81 -7.05 14.12 28.39
C VAL A 81 -5.68 14.74 28.66
N ASP A 82 -4.60 14.10 28.19
CA ASP A 82 -3.23 14.60 28.31
C ASP A 82 -2.65 14.95 26.93
N ALA A 83 -2.40 16.24 26.68
CA ALA A 83 -1.86 16.76 25.42
C ALA A 83 -0.32 16.78 25.34
N VAL A 84 0.37 16.37 26.41
CA VAL A 84 1.84 16.50 26.54
C VAL A 84 2.51 15.14 26.43
N ASP A 85 1.87 14.09 26.93
CA ASP A 85 2.44 12.75 27.03
C ASP A 85 1.53 11.75 26.30
N TYR A 86 1.85 11.54 25.01
CA TYR A 86 1.13 10.68 24.06
C TYR A 86 2.13 10.02 23.09
N GLN A 87 1.68 9.04 22.30
CA GLN A 87 2.48 8.28 21.32
C GLN A 87 1.94 8.38 19.90
N MET A 88 0.62 8.34 19.74
CA MET A 88 -0.05 8.43 18.45
C MET A 88 -0.68 9.81 18.34
N GLY A 89 -0.34 10.52 17.27
CA GLY A 89 -0.93 11.82 16.96
C GLY A 89 -1.70 11.71 15.66
N ASN A 90 -2.80 12.45 15.54
CA ASN A 90 -3.61 12.50 14.33
C ASN A 90 -3.96 13.96 13.96
N THR A 91 -4.85 14.12 12.96
CA THR A 91 -5.28 15.45 12.51
C THR A 91 -6.21 16.16 13.49
N ASP A 92 -6.84 15.41 14.39
CA ASP A 92 -7.88 15.83 15.32
C ASP A 92 -7.34 16.08 16.74
N GLY A 93 -6.14 15.58 17.04
CA GLY A 93 -5.44 15.82 18.30
C GLY A 93 -4.11 15.09 18.42
N ASN A 94 -3.47 15.33 19.57
CA ASN A 94 -2.18 14.81 19.97
C ASN A 94 -2.31 14.51 21.48
N HIS A 95 -3.18 13.55 21.82
CA HIS A 95 -3.53 13.32 23.21
C HIS A 95 -3.54 11.84 23.60
N SER A 96 -3.46 11.59 24.90
CA SER A 96 -3.79 10.30 25.49
C SER A 96 -4.89 10.43 26.55
N ILE A 97 -5.56 9.32 26.86
CA ILE A 97 -6.52 9.26 27.97
C ILE A 97 -5.82 8.79 29.21
N SER A 98 -5.95 9.55 30.29
CA SER A 98 -5.28 9.32 31.56
C SER A 98 -6.30 9.12 32.69
N SER A 99 -6.00 8.20 33.60
CA SER A 99 -6.60 8.08 34.92
C SER A 99 -5.52 8.22 35.98
N SER A 100 -5.81 8.89 37.08
CA SER A 100 -4.93 8.93 38.25
C SER A 100 -5.75 8.71 39.50
N VAL A 101 -5.21 7.94 40.44
CA VAL A 101 -5.83 7.64 41.72
C VAL A 101 -4.82 7.81 42.84
N LEU A 102 -5.30 8.24 44.00
CA LEU A 102 -4.48 8.46 45.18
C LEU A 102 -4.62 7.31 46.18
N THR A 103 -3.49 6.76 46.60
CA THR A 103 -3.42 5.76 47.70
C THR A 103 -4.23 4.48 47.45
N GLU A 104 -4.33 4.04 46.19
CA GLU A 104 -5.10 2.86 45.78
C GLU A 104 -4.20 1.67 45.44
N THR A 105 -4.75 0.46 45.48
CA THR A 105 -4.07 -0.78 45.06
C THR A 105 -4.40 -1.19 43.63
N SER A 106 -5.30 -0.48 42.95
CA SER A 106 -5.73 -0.83 41.59
C SER A 106 -6.15 0.39 40.80
N ILE A 107 -5.89 0.38 39.51
CA ILE A 107 -6.36 1.40 38.57
C ILE A 107 -6.98 0.74 37.35
N TRP A 108 -8.06 1.32 36.83
CA TRP A 108 -8.71 0.86 35.61
C TRP A 108 -9.16 2.03 34.74
N LEU A 109 -9.22 1.79 33.43
CA LEU A 109 -9.76 2.68 32.41
C LEU A 109 -10.69 1.85 31.52
N LYS A 110 -11.91 2.32 31.36
CA LYS A 110 -12.95 1.66 30.55
C LYS A 110 -13.50 2.63 29.52
N ILE A 111 -13.54 2.20 28.27
CA ILE A 111 -14.25 2.88 27.20
C ILE A 111 -15.52 2.11 26.87
N ILE A 112 -16.66 2.81 26.81
CA ILE A 112 -17.96 2.26 26.42
C ILE A 112 -18.50 2.99 25.20
N ASP A 113 -19.61 2.49 24.65
CA ASP A 113 -20.31 3.08 23.51
C ASP A 113 -19.43 3.18 22.24
N VAL A 114 -18.47 2.25 22.09
CA VAL A 114 -17.58 2.15 20.92
C VAL A 114 -18.28 1.61 19.66
N GLY A 115 -19.60 1.44 19.72
CA GLY A 115 -20.39 0.72 18.72
C GLY A 115 -20.30 -0.80 18.87
N SER A 116 -20.92 -1.53 17.94
CA SER A 116 -20.88 -2.99 17.88
C SER A 116 -19.72 -3.42 16.99
N ILE A 117 -18.70 -4.02 17.60
CA ILE A 117 -17.47 -4.43 16.91
C ILE A 117 -17.47 -5.95 16.74
N ASN A 118 -17.39 -6.38 15.48
CA ASN A 118 -17.26 -7.79 15.15
C ASN A 118 -15.78 -8.20 15.12
N CYS A 119 -15.41 -9.18 15.94
CA CYS A 119 -14.10 -9.82 16.05
C CYS A 119 -14.15 -11.33 15.76
N SER A 120 -15.19 -11.80 15.07
CA SER A 120 -15.29 -13.20 14.61
C SER A 120 -14.41 -13.46 13.38
N GLU A 121 -13.86 -14.69 13.29
CA GLU A 121 -12.72 -15.04 12.44
C GLU A 121 -12.87 -14.75 10.93
N GLU A 122 -14.08 -14.79 10.36
CA GLU A 122 -14.26 -14.69 8.90
C GLU A 122 -14.45 -13.26 8.38
N ALA A 123 -15.04 -12.36 9.19
CA ALA A 123 -15.45 -11.03 8.74
C ALA A 123 -14.99 -9.90 9.67
N GLY A 124 -14.66 -10.23 10.91
CA GLY A 124 -14.34 -9.28 11.96
C GLY A 124 -12.89 -8.80 11.96
N TYR A 125 -12.59 -7.94 12.93
CA TYR A 125 -11.23 -7.57 13.29
C TYR A 125 -10.52 -8.74 13.97
N THR A 126 -9.23 -8.87 13.71
CA THR A 126 -8.43 -10.01 14.19
C THR A 126 -7.40 -9.61 15.23
N GLU A 127 -7.13 -8.31 15.34
CA GLU A 127 -6.14 -7.77 16.27
C GLU A 127 -6.70 -6.54 16.99
N LEU A 128 -6.28 -6.35 18.23
CA LEU A 128 -6.46 -5.15 19.04
C LEU A 128 -5.08 -4.57 19.33
N PHE A 129 -4.87 -3.31 18.95
CA PHE A 129 -3.63 -2.58 19.20
C PHE A 129 -3.90 -1.44 20.18
N PHE A 130 -2.93 -1.19 21.06
CA PHE A 130 -2.92 -0.03 21.94
C PHE A 130 -1.51 0.27 22.46
N TRP A 131 -1.31 1.53 22.84
CA TRP A 131 -0.26 1.98 23.71
C TRP A 131 -0.78 2.11 25.14
N ILE A 132 0.06 1.71 26.09
CA ILE A 132 -0.20 1.84 27.52
C ILE A 132 1.04 2.37 28.22
N LYS A 133 0.83 3.28 29.15
CA LYS A 133 1.83 3.77 30.10
C LYS A 133 1.21 3.76 31.48
N TRP A 134 1.97 3.33 32.47
CA TRP A 134 1.52 3.34 33.85
C TRP A 134 2.63 3.88 34.75
N THR A 135 2.25 4.45 35.88
CA THR A 135 3.19 4.86 36.93
C THR A 135 2.71 4.38 38.28
N HIS A 136 3.67 3.99 39.09
CA HIS A 136 3.51 3.73 40.52
C HIS A 136 4.53 4.60 41.26
N GLU A 137 4.14 5.30 42.32
CA GLU A 137 5.02 6.25 43.03
C GLU A 137 6.37 5.65 43.46
N ALA A 138 6.36 4.41 43.95
CA ALA A 138 7.57 3.67 44.30
C ALA A 138 8.16 2.79 43.17
N GLU A 139 7.72 2.99 41.93
CA GLU A 139 8.15 2.27 40.72
C GLU A 139 7.99 0.74 40.79
N LEU A 140 7.03 0.26 41.59
CA LEU A 140 6.72 -1.17 41.70
C LEU A 140 5.86 -1.62 40.52
N SER A 141 6.19 -2.77 39.94
CA SER A 141 5.39 -3.40 38.89
C SER A 141 4.02 -3.87 39.40
N PRO A 142 2.98 -3.84 38.56
CA PRO A 142 1.70 -4.47 38.89
C PRO A 142 1.86 -5.95 39.22
N SER A 143 1.10 -6.44 40.20
CA SER A 143 1.03 -7.87 40.52
C SER A 143 0.12 -8.66 39.57
N SER A 144 -0.88 -8.00 39.00
CA SER A 144 -1.80 -8.57 38.00
C SER A 144 -2.34 -7.48 37.10
N GLY A 145 -2.87 -7.88 35.94
CA GLY A 145 -3.39 -6.94 34.96
C GLY A 145 -4.27 -7.65 33.97
N THR A 146 -5.47 -7.13 33.78
CA THR A 146 -6.52 -7.74 32.98
C THR A 146 -6.97 -6.78 31.89
N LEU A 147 -7.24 -7.31 30.70
CA LEU A 147 -7.94 -6.62 29.64
C LEU A 147 -9.27 -7.31 29.38
N LYS A 148 -10.38 -6.55 29.42
CA LYS A 148 -11.73 -7.08 29.19
C LYS A 148 -12.36 -6.47 27.95
N LEU A 149 -12.99 -7.34 27.15
CA LEU A 149 -13.79 -6.98 25.99
C LEU A 149 -15.24 -7.37 26.27
N PHE A 150 -16.09 -6.37 26.55
CA PHE A 150 -17.49 -6.61 26.89
C PHE A 150 -18.33 -6.80 25.64
N SER A 151 -19.32 -7.69 25.74
CA SER A 151 -20.22 -8.05 24.66
C SER A 151 -21.67 -7.78 25.05
N GLY A 152 -22.16 -6.57 24.76
CA GLY A 152 -23.57 -6.19 24.90
C GLY A 152 -24.08 -5.95 26.33
N SER A 153 -23.47 -6.53 27.36
CA SER A 153 -23.74 -6.24 28.77
C SER A 153 -22.46 -6.22 29.60
N GLU A 154 -22.52 -5.59 30.78
CA GLU A 154 -21.36 -5.52 31.69
C GLU A 154 -20.97 -6.88 32.30
N ASP A 155 -21.92 -7.81 32.39
CA ASP A 155 -21.66 -9.14 32.95
C ASP A 155 -21.07 -10.12 31.93
N SER A 156 -21.14 -9.81 30.63
CA SER A 156 -20.75 -10.72 29.55
C SER A 156 -19.50 -10.20 28.84
N TYR A 157 -18.35 -10.83 29.05
CA TYR A 157 -17.08 -10.34 28.50
C TYR A 157 -16.06 -11.45 28.26
N PHE A 158 -15.11 -11.15 27.36
CA PHE A 158 -13.86 -11.89 27.22
C PHE A 158 -12.79 -11.22 28.06
N GLU A 159 -11.95 -12.00 28.74
CA GLU A 159 -10.89 -11.51 29.61
C GLU A 159 -9.53 -12.09 29.23
N TYR A 160 -8.51 -11.24 29.28
CA TYR A 160 -7.11 -11.58 29.06
C TYR A 160 -6.32 -11.24 30.32
N ASP A 161 -5.88 -12.27 31.06
CA ASP A 161 -5.36 -12.16 32.43
C ASP A 161 -3.87 -11.78 32.53
N ASN A 162 -3.13 -11.81 31.42
CA ASN A 162 -1.67 -11.65 31.41
C ASN A 162 -1.25 -10.32 30.78
N LEU A 163 -1.97 -9.22 31.07
CA LEU A 163 -1.62 -7.90 30.53
C LEU A 163 -0.24 -7.43 31.04
N VAL A 164 0.12 -7.78 32.28
CA VAL A 164 1.39 -7.37 32.93
C VAL A 164 2.61 -7.87 32.17
N ASP A 165 2.54 -9.07 31.58
CA ASP A 165 3.65 -9.65 30.81
C ASP A 165 4.02 -8.83 29.56
N LEU A 166 3.12 -7.91 29.16
CA LEU A 166 3.27 -7.04 27.99
C LEU A 166 3.72 -5.62 28.37
N LEU A 167 3.86 -5.33 29.66
CA LEU A 167 4.28 -4.01 30.17
C LEU A 167 5.79 -3.99 30.43
N VAL A 168 6.44 -2.85 30.18
CA VAL A 168 7.87 -2.66 30.49
C VAL A 168 8.06 -2.06 31.88
N SER A 169 8.47 -0.79 31.97
CA SER A 169 8.80 -0.12 33.22
C SER A 169 7.80 0.99 33.54
N SER A 170 7.67 1.30 34.82
CA SER A 170 6.92 2.47 35.30
C SER A 170 7.40 3.73 34.56
N GLY A 171 6.47 4.51 34.02
CA GLY A 171 6.74 5.79 33.35
C GLY A 171 7.10 5.70 31.87
N GLU A 172 7.24 4.51 31.30
CA GLU A 172 7.55 4.33 29.87
C GLU A 172 6.33 3.87 29.08
N TRP A 173 6.21 4.34 27.84
CA TRP A 173 5.18 3.88 26.91
C TRP A 173 5.53 2.51 26.33
N THR A 174 4.55 1.62 26.30
CA THR A 174 4.67 0.31 25.68
C THR A 174 3.51 0.08 24.73
N ASN A 175 3.76 -0.43 23.52
CA ASN A 175 2.71 -0.88 22.63
C ASN A 175 2.51 -2.39 22.72
N THR A 176 1.30 -2.83 22.42
CA THR A 176 1.01 -4.25 22.25
C THR A 176 -0.01 -4.48 21.15
N THR A 177 0.08 -5.65 20.53
CA THR A 177 -0.91 -6.17 19.59
C THR A 177 -1.39 -7.50 20.12
N LEU A 178 -2.68 -7.58 20.45
CA LEU A 178 -3.33 -8.81 20.90
C LEU A 178 -4.19 -9.38 19.79
N LYS A 179 -4.10 -10.69 19.58
CA LYS A 179 -5.05 -11.38 18.70
C LYS A 179 -6.40 -11.48 19.40
N VAL A 180 -7.45 -11.13 18.69
CA VAL A 180 -8.84 -11.20 19.18
C VAL A 180 -9.61 -12.25 18.39
N GLY A 181 -10.62 -12.83 19.04
CA GLY A 181 -11.44 -13.91 18.50
C GLY A 181 -11.27 -15.25 19.21
N PRO A 182 -12.02 -16.27 18.77
CA PRO A 182 -11.99 -17.61 19.35
C PRO A 182 -10.58 -18.20 19.41
N TYR A 183 -10.31 -18.95 20.49
CA TYR A 183 -9.05 -19.71 20.68
C TYR A 183 -7.76 -18.86 20.74
N GLN A 184 -7.85 -17.54 20.94
CA GLN A 184 -6.68 -16.64 21.07
C GLN A 184 -6.23 -16.39 22.52
N GLY A 185 -6.53 -17.31 23.44
CA GLY A 185 -6.10 -17.21 24.85
C GLY A 185 -6.97 -16.34 25.77
N TRP A 186 -8.15 -15.94 25.30
CA TRP A 186 -9.15 -15.22 26.10
C TRP A 186 -10.00 -16.21 26.91
N SER A 187 -10.21 -15.90 28.19
CA SER A 187 -11.22 -16.55 29.01
C SER A 187 -12.58 -15.89 28.78
N SER A 188 -13.67 -16.63 28.92
CA SER A 188 -15.03 -16.11 28.73
C SER A 188 -15.77 -16.09 30.05
N ASN A 189 -16.37 -14.95 30.40
CA ASN A 189 -17.29 -14.85 31.51
C ASN A 189 -18.74 -14.75 31.00
N ASN A 190 -19.60 -15.63 31.51
CA ASN A 190 -20.98 -15.84 31.00
C ASN A 190 -21.00 -16.29 29.53
N SER A 191 -21.76 -15.60 28.67
CA SER A 191 -21.99 -15.97 27.27
C SER A 191 -21.68 -14.79 26.33
N PRO A 192 -20.41 -14.35 26.24
CA PRO A 192 -20.01 -13.24 25.39
C PRO A 192 -19.97 -13.65 23.92
N ASP A 193 -20.23 -12.69 23.03
CA ASP A 193 -20.27 -12.86 21.59
C ASP A 193 -19.20 -11.99 20.91
N TRP A 194 -18.28 -12.63 20.19
CA TRP A 194 -17.24 -11.94 19.42
C TRP A 194 -17.82 -11.06 18.32
N GLN A 195 -19.07 -11.22 17.90
CA GLN A 195 -19.69 -10.38 16.89
C GLN A 195 -20.15 -9.00 17.41
N ASN A 196 -20.16 -8.80 18.73
CA ASN A 196 -20.79 -7.64 19.34
C ASN A 196 -19.98 -7.10 20.53
N ILE A 197 -18.70 -6.78 20.33
CA ILE A 197 -17.90 -6.11 21.35
C ILE A 197 -18.32 -4.64 21.45
N THR A 198 -18.66 -4.18 22.65
CA THR A 198 -19.26 -2.86 22.91
C THR A 198 -18.51 -2.01 23.93
N ALA A 199 -17.53 -2.58 24.63
CA ALA A 199 -16.67 -1.84 25.55
C ALA A 199 -15.34 -2.55 25.77
N ILE A 200 -14.33 -1.79 26.22
CA ILE A 200 -12.98 -2.27 26.52
C ILE A 200 -12.59 -1.73 27.91
N GLU A 201 -12.05 -2.57 28.79
CA GLU A 201 -11.52 -2.15 30.09
C GLU A 201 -10.11 -2.67 30.30
N PHE A 202 -9.21 -1.76 30.63
CA PHE A 202 -7.86 -2.03 31.11
C PHE A 202 -7.88 -1.94 32.62
N ARG A 203 -7.26 -2.91 33.31
CA ARG A 203 -7.11 -2.88 34.76
C ARG A 203 -5.76 -3.42 35.17
N LEU A 204 -5.14 -2.75 36.13
CA LEU A 204 -3.88 -3.15 36.77
C LEU A 204 -4.08 -3.15 38.29
N ASP A 205 -3.53 -4.15 38.97
CA ASP A 205 -3.58 -4.28 40.43
C ASP A 205 -2.18 -4.48 41.02
N TRP A 206 -1.95 -3.91 42.20
CA TRP A 206 -0.71 -3.98 42.97
C TRP A 206 -0.94 -4.58 44.36
N SER A 207 0.12 -5.15 44.92
CA SER A 207 0.10 -5.71 46.29
C SER A 207 0.12 -4.65 47.40
N SER A 208 0.46 -3.40 47.08
CA SER A 208 0.54 -2.27 48.01
C SER A 208 -0.12 -1.03 47.42
N SER A 209 -0.70 -0.19 48.27
CA SER A 209 -1.31 1.06 47.82
C SER A 209 -0.26 2.11 47.47
N ALA A 210 -0.54 2.90 46.44
CA ALA A 210 0.28 4.04 46.04
C ALA A 210 -0.54 5.04 45.22
N ASN A 211 0.10 6.15 44.83
CA ASN A 211 -0.41 6.98 43.76
C ASN A 211 -0.14 6.28 42.43
N LEU A 212 -1.20 6.03 41.67
CA LEU A 212 -1.17 5.30 40.42
C LEU A 212 -1.65 6.21 39.29
N THR A 213 -0.99 6.15 38.14
CA THR A 213 -1.50 6.73 36.89
C THR A 213 -1.47 5.68 35.80
N MET A 214 -2.48 5.67 34.95
CA MET A 214 -2.51 4.84 33.73
C MET A 214 -2.97 5.70 32.57
N LYS A 215 -2.27 5.58 31.45
CA LYS A 215 -2.56 6.28 30.20
C LYS A 215 -2.72 5.27 29.08
N ILE A 216 -3.73 5.46 28.24
CA ILE A 216 -3.97 4.69 27.03
C ILE A 216 -3.93 5.63 25.82
N ASP A 217 -3.31 5.17 24.76
CA ASP A 217 -3.23 5.89 23.49
C ASP A 217 -3.23 4.91 22.29
N GLY A 218 -3.51 5.38 21.07
CA GLY A 218 -3.45 4.54 19.86
C GLY A 218 -4.35 3.31 19.93
N LEU A 219 -5.60 3.43 20.41
CA LEU A 219 -6.47 2.28 20.67
C LEU A 219 -7.36 1.97 19.47
N PHE A 220 -7.09 0.85 18.80
CA PHE A 220 -7.92 0.42 17.67
C PHE A 220 -7.92 -1.09 17.46
N PHE A 221 -9.03 -1.59 16.92
CA PHE A 221 -9.09 -2.91 16.30
C PHE A 221 -8.57 -2.83 14.88
N ARG A 222 -7.90 -3.88 14.39
CA ARG A 222 -7.47 -3.96 13.00
C ARG A 222 -7.59 -5.34 12.38
N LYS A 223 -7.64 -5.35 11.05
CA LYS A 223 -7.49 -6.53 10.20
C LYS A 223 -6.77 -6.15 8.91
N TYR A 224 -6.15 -7.14 8.29
CA TYR A 224 -5.54 -6.99 6.97
C TYR A 224 -6.44 -7.66 5.94
N SER A 225 -6.93 -6.90 4.97
CA SER A 225 -7.88 -7.38 3.97
C SER A 225 -7.34 -7.19 2.55
N SER A 226 -7.65 -8.12 1.65
CA SER A 226 -7.23 -7.98 0.26
C SER A 226 -8.09 -6.92 -0.46
N PRO A 227 -7.48 -5.95 -1.18
CA PRO A 227 -8.21 -4.97 -2.00
C PRO A 227 -9.13 -5.61 -3.04
N ILE A 228 -8.83 -6.85 -3.43
CA ILE A 228 -9.64 -7.62 -4.39
C ILE A 228 -10.95 -8.05 -3.75
N ILE A 229 -10.94 -8.41 -2.47
CA ILE A 229 -12.11 -8.88 -1.73
C ILE A 229 -12.94 -7.69 -1.24
N THR A 230 -12.30 -6.62 -0.75
CA THR A 230 -12.98 -5.43 -0.25
C THR A 230 -13.60 -4.57 -1.37
N GLY A 231 -13.27 -4.85 -2.64
CA GLY A 231 -13.74 -4.08 -3.78
C GLY A 231 -12.96 -2.79 -4.03
N GLU A 232 -11.98 -2.47 -3.19
CA GLU A 232 -11.09 -1.30 -3.36
C GLU A 232 -10.31 -1.35 -4.67
N PHE A 233 -9.88 -2.54 -5.12
CA PHE A 233 -9.23 -2.71 -6.42
C PHE A 233 -10.14 -2.22 -7.56
N SER A 234 -11.43 -2.56 -7.51
CA SER A 234 -12.42 -2.12 -8.50
C SER A 234 -12.67 -0.62 -8.41
N ALA A 235 -12.62 -0.04 -7.22
CA ALA A 235 -12.80 1.40 -7.00
C ALA A 235 -11.64 2.24 -7.58
N ILE A 236 -10.40 1.76 -7.48
CA ILE A 236 -9.21 2.46 -8.02
C ILE A 236 -8.96 2.17 -9.50
N LEU A 237 -9.59 1.14 -10.07
CA LEU A 237 -9.36 0.70 -11.45
C LEU A 237 -9.55 1.81 -12.50
N PRO A 238 -10.60 2.66 -12.46
CA PRO A 238 -10.75 3.75 -13.42
C PRO A 238 -9.57 4.73 -13.41
N SER A 239 -9.03 5.06 -12.23
CA SER A 239 -7.85 5.93 -12.07
C SER A 239 -6.60 5.29 -12.67
N ILE A 240 -6.40 3.98 -12.44
CA ILE A 240 -5.31 3.21 -13.05
C ILE A 240 -5.43 3.23 -14.58
N LEU A 241 -6.62 2.97 -15.12
CA LEU A 241 -6.87 2.96 -16.57
C LEU A 241 -6.59 4.31 -17.21
N LEU A 242 -7.05 5.40 -16.59
CA LEU A 242 -6.79 6.76 -17.05
C LEU A 242 -5.28 7.05 -17.04
N GLN A 243 -4.59 6.69 -15.96
CA GLN A 243 -3.14 6.87 -15.85
C GLN A 243 -2.38 6.11 -16.94
N VAL A 244 -2.80 4.87 -17.25
CA VAL A 244 -2.19 4.06 -18.32
C VAL A 244 -2.39 4.70 -19.70
N VAL A 245 -3.60 5.19 -19.99
CA VAL A 245 -3.89 5.86 -21.27
C VAL A 245 -3.05 7.13 -21.41
N LEU A 246 -2.99 7.97 -20.38
CA LEU A 246 -2.20 9.19 -20.39
C LEU A 246 -0.71 8.88 -20.52
N ASN A 247 -0.19 7.93 -19.74
CA ASN A 247 1.21 7.53 -19.82
C ASN A 247 1.56 6.97 -21.21
N PHE A 248 0.70 6.13 -21.80
CA PHE A 248 0.90 5.63 -23.15
C PHE A 248 0.93 6.77 -24.17
N ALA A 249 -0.06 7.66 -24.15
CA ALA A 249 -0.17 8.77 -25.09
C ALA A 249 1.02 9.73 -24.99
N MET A 250 1.40 10.13 -23.77
CA MET A 250 2.54 11.02 -23.53
C MET A 250 3.86 10.39 -23.97
N ASN A 251 4.08 9.12 -23.63
CA ASN A 251 5.30 8.42 -24.05
C ASN A 251 5.37 8.26 -25.56
N TRP A 252 4.25 7.94 -26.20
CA TRP A 252 4.17 7.83 -27.65
C TRP A 252 4.49 9.15 -28.35
N ILE A 253 3.88 10.25 -27.89
CA ILE A 253 4.13 11.61 -28.41
C ILE A 253 5.60 12.01 -28.21
N LEU A 254 6.15 11.82 -27.02
CA LEU A 254 7.54 12.16 -26.73
C LEU A 254 8.51 11.35 -27.57
N TRP A 255 8.32 10.03 -27.68
CA TRP A 255 9.17 9.18 -28.52
C TRP A 255 9.15 9.61 -29.98
N ALA A 256 7.97 9.84 -30.55
CA ALA A 256 7.85 10.29 -31.93
C ALA A 256 8.52 11.67 -32.15
N GLY A 257 8.31 12.61 -31.22
CA GLY A 257 8.89 13.96 -31.26
C GLY A 257 10.40 13.96 -31.18
N ILE A 258 10.95 13.28 -30.19
CA ILE A 258 12.40 13.26 -29.97
C ILE A 258 13.08 12.55 -31.14
N LEU A 259 12.55 11.42 -31.64
CA LEU A 259 13.16 10.74 -32.78
C LEU A 259 13.19 11.61 -34.04
N ILE A 260 12.12 12.38 -34.32
CA ILE A 260 12.09 13.31 -35.45
C ILE A 260 13.07 14.48 -35.25
N LEU A 261 13.14 15.05 -34.05
CA LEU A 261 14.08 16.13 -33.75
C LEU A 261 15.52 15.65 -33.90
N VAL A 262 15.86 14.50 -33.34
CA VAL A 262 17.21 13.93 -33.46
C VAL A 262 17.52 13.57 -34.90
N ALA A 263 16.62 12.91 -35.63
CA ALA A 263 16.85 12.61 -37.05
C ALA A 263 17.13 13.89 -37.87
N LYS A 264 16.38 14.97 -37.62
CA LYS A 264 16.66 16.28 -38.25
C LYS A 264 18.04 16.84 -37.90
N LEU A 265 18.51 16.67 -36.66
CA LEU A 265 19.88 17.06 -36.27
C LEU A 265 20.95 16.28 -37.06
N PHE A 266 20.64 15.06 -37.48
CA PHE A 266 21.49 14.24 -38.36
C PHE A 266 21.23 14.45 -39.86
N ASN A 267 20.52 15.53 -40.21
CA ASN A 267 20.08 15.90 -41.56
C ASN A 267 19.24 14.80 -42.26
N GLU A 268 18.48 14.03 -41.48
CA GLU A 268 17.56 13.01 -41.98
C GLU A 268 16.12 13.51 -41.88
N ASP A 269 15.41 13.55 -43.02
CA ASP A 269 13.98 13.83 -43.05
C ASP A 269 13.20 12.51 -42.95
N LEU A 270 12.51 12.26 -41.84
CA LEU A 270 11.71 11.03 -41.65
C LEU A 270 10.37 11.04 -42.40
N GLY A 271 10.11 12.07 -43.22
CA GLY A 271 8.92 12.18 -44.06
C GLY A 271 7.72 12.75 -43.32
N ARG A 272 6.51 12.34 -43.72
CA ARG A 272 5.27 12.90 -43.15
C ARG A 272 5.13 12.52 -41.67
N TRP A 273 5.06 13.54 -40.81
CA TRP A 273 4.94 13.39 -39.36
C TRP A 273 3.81 12.44 -38.93
N ASN A 274 2.62 12.55 -39.53
CA ASN A 274 1.46 11.73 -39.17
C ASN A 274 1.69 10.23 -39.46
N VAL A 275 2.39 9.89 -40.54
CA VAL A 275 2.74 8.50 -40.88
C VAL A 275 3.78 7.96 -39.92
N PHE A 276 4.84 8.73 -39.65
CA PHE A 276 5.87 8.36 -38.67
C PHE A 276 5.28 8.13 -37.28
N PHE A 277 4.39 9.02 -36.85
CA PHE A 277 3.70 8.94 -35.57
C PHE A 277 2.95 7.61 -35.42
N VAL A 278 2.20 7.20 -36.44
CA VAL A 278 1.50 5.90 -36.46
C VAL A 278 2.51 4.75 -36.37
N ILE A 279 3.58 4.75 -37.18
CA ILE A 279 4.57 3.66 -37.20
C ILE A 279 5.25 3.48 -35.84
N ILE A 280 5.65 4.58 -35.18
CA ILE A 280 6.24 4.52 -33.84
C ILE A 280 5.27 3.93 -32.83
N GLY A 281 3.96 4.19 -32.96
CA GLY A 281 2.93 3.62 -32.09
C GLY A 281 2.93 2.08 -32.08
N TYR A 282 3.31 1.43 -33.17
CA TYR A 282 3.44 -0.04 -33.21
C TYR A 282 4.60 -0.56 -32.36
N SER A 283 5.66 0.24 -32.16
CA SER A 283 6.81 -0.17 -31.35
C SER A 283 6.45 -0.38 -29.88
N PHE A 284 5.37 0.24 -29.41
CA PHE A 284 4.86 0.09 -28.04
C PHE A 284 4.21 -1.26 -27.77
N ILE A 285 4.10 -2.15 -28.77
CA ILE A 285 3.75 -3.55 -28.48
C ILE A 285 4.75 -4.21 -27.54
N ALA A 286 6.01 -3.76 -27.53
CA ALA A 286 7.01 -4.18 -26.54
C ALA A 286 6.54 -3.93 -25.10
N THR A 287 5.76 -2.88 -24.84
CA THR A 287 5.15 -2.59 -23.53
C THR A 287 4.28 -3.72 -23.02
N VAL A 288 3.50 -4.34 -23.89
CA VAL A 288 2.69 -5.50 -23.52
C VAL A 288 3.59 -6.64 -23.04
N VAL A 289 4.66 -6.92 -23.78
CA VAL A 289 5.56 -8.03 -23.48
C VAL A 289 6.29 -7.82 -22.16
N PHE A 290 6.96 -6.68 -21.97
CA PHE A 290 7.69 -6.47 -20.74
C PHE A 290 6.77 -6.31 -19.53
N THR A 291 5.56 -5.76 -19.68
CA THR A 291 4.58 -5.69 -18.58
C THR A 291 4.15 -7.09 -18.14
N LEU A 292 3.88 -8.00 -19.08
CA LEU A 292 3.55 -9.39 -18.75
C LEU A 292 4.74 -10.14 -18.15
N ILE A 293 5.96 -9.93 -18.65
CA ILE A 293 7.18 -10.47 -18.04
C ILE A 293 7.36 -9.93 -16.61
N ASN A 294 6.97 -8.67 -16.36
CA ASN A 294 7.06 -8.04 -15.05
C ASN A 294 6.15 -8.70 -13.99
N VAL A 295 5.15 -9.49 -14.41
CA VAL A 295 4.29 -10.26 -13.50
C VAL A 295 5.03 -11.46 -12.90
N VAL A 296 5.96 -12.06 -13.65
CA VAL A 296 6.69 -13.27 -13.24
C VAL A 296 7.43 -13.07 -11.90
N PRO A 297 8.23 -12.01 -11.70
CA PRO A 297 8.89 -11.80 -10.41
C PRO A 297 7.93 -11.47 -9.25
N LEU A 298 6.69 -11.04 -9.50
CA LEU A 298 5.72 -10.79 -8.43
C LEU A 298 5.15 -12.09 -7.84
N SER A 299 5.07 -13.16 -8.65
CA SER A 299 4.50 -14.44 -8.24
C SER A 299 5.14 -15.06 -6.98
N PRO A 300 6.49 -15.17 -6.87
CA PRO A 300 7.14 -15.73 -5.69
C PRO A 300 7.20 -14.80 -4.49
N LEU A 301 6.78 -13.53 -4.60
CA LEU A 301 6.83 -12.62 -3.46
C LEU A 301 5.82 -13.04 -2.38
N PRO A 302 6.21 -12.97 -1.08
CA PRO A 302 5.29 -13.25 0.01
C PRO A 302 4.21 -12.15 0.08
N PRO A 303 3.01 -12.48 0.59
CA PRO A 303 2.02 -11.45 0.88
C PRO A 303 2.53 -10.48 1.96
N LEU A 304 2.07 -9.23 1.89
CA LEU A 304 2.40 -8.17 2.84
C LEU A 304 1.13 -7.62 3.50
N ASN A 305 1.19 -7.50 4.81
CA ASN A 305 0.22 -6.78 5.61
C ASN A 305 0.65 -5.31 5.67
N VAL A 306 0.10 -4.50 4.77
CA VAL A 306 0.49 -3.11 4.53
C VAL A 306 -0.09 -2.22 5.64
N PRO A 307 0.75 -1.64 6.51
CA PRO A 307 0.27 -0.72 7.52
C PRO A 307 -0.14 0.62 6.90
N LEU A 308 -1.01 1.37 7.57
CA LEU A 308 -1.36 2.74 7.17
C LEU A 308 -0.18 3.71 7.28
N ASP A 309 0.74 3.47 8.22
CA ASP A 309 1.94 4.29 8.39
C ASP A 309 2.98 4.03 7.28
N ALA A 310 3.36 5.10 6.58
CA ALA A 310 4.28 5.02 5.44
C ALA A 310 5.70 4.58 5.85
N ASN A 311 6.16 4.95 7.05
CA ASN A 311 7.48 4.56 7.54
C ASN A 311 7.51 3.06 7.87
N ALA A 312 6.47 2.56 8.54
CA ALA A 312 6.27 1.15 8.82
C ALA A 312 6.16 0.33 7.53
N PHE A 313 5.47 0.84 6.51
CA PHE A 313 5.41 0.16 5.21
C PHE A 313 6.79 0.08 4.53
N ASN A 314 7.58 1.16 4.57
CA ASN A 314 8.94 1.14 4.05
C ASN A 314 9.83 0.14 4.80
N ALA A 315 9.76 0.11 6.13
CA ALA A 315 10.49 -0.86 6.95
C ALA A 315 10.07 -2.31 6.63
N LEU A 316 8.77 -2.55 6.43
CA LEU A 316 8.25 -3.85 6.02
C LEU A 316 8.78 -4.27 4.64
N LEU A 317 8.80 -3.35 3.67
CA LEU A 317 9.38 -3.60 2.35
C LEU A 317 10.87 -3.93 2.45
N ASP A 318 11.63 -3.18 3.25
CA ASP A 318 13.07 -3.37 3.46
C ASP A 318 13.37 -4.73 4.08
N ALA A 319 12.56 -5.17 5.03
CA ALA A 319 12.71 -6.47 5.67
C ALA A 319 12.24 -7.64 4.80
N SER A 320 11.19 -7.43 3.99
CA SER A 320 10.47 -8.52 3.32
C SER A 320 10.80 -8.64 1.84
N TRP A 321 10.54 -7.60 1.04
CA TRP A 321 10.61 -7.68 -0.42
C TRP A 321 11.95 -7.24 -0.98
N ARG A 322 12.54 -6.13 -0.50
CA ARG A 322 13.78 -5.56 -1.06
C ARG A 322 14.98 -6.52 -1.12
N PRO A 323 15.19 -7.43 -0.14
CA PRO A 323 16.29 -8.38 -0.20
C PRO A 323 16.10 -9.45 -1.28
N LEU A 324 14.87 -9.64 -1.78
CA LEU A 324 14.56 -10.69 -2.74
C LEU A 324 14.94 -10.28 -4.17
N LEU A 325 15.69 -11.15 -4.86
CA LEU A 325 16.05 -10.95 -6.26
C LEU A 325 14.82 -10.72 -7.15
N ALA A 326 13.70 -11.37 -6.83
CA ALA A 326 12.44 -11.21 -7.53
C ALA A 326 11.98 -9.73 -7.52
N TYR A 327 11.98 -9.08 -6.37
CA TYR A 327 11.64 -7.66 -6.26
C TYR A 327 12.62 -6.76 -7.02
N GLN A 328 13.92 -7.06 -6.97
CA GLN A 328 14.93 -6.30 -7.73
C GLN A 328 14.70 -6.43 -9.24
N LEU A 329 14.46 -7.64 -9.76
CA LEU A 329 14.15 -7.86 -11.17
C LEU A 329 12.89 -7.10 -11.60
N TRP A 330 11.85 -7.10 -10.77
CA TRP A 330 10.61 -6.36 -11.01
C TRP A 330 10.87 -4.85 -11.22
N LEU A 331 11.82 -4.25 -10.48
CA LEU A 331 12.19 -2.85 -10.65
C LEU A 331 12.95 -2.56 -11.96
N TYR A 332 13.75 -3.52 -12.47
CA TYR A 332 14.60 -3.30 -13.66
C TYR A 332 13.92 -3.64 -14.99
N ILE A 333 12.92 -4.52 -15.02
CA ILE A 333 12.22 -4.93 -16.26
C ILE A 333 11.67 -3.74 -17.07
N PRO A 334 11.04 -2.71 -16.46
CA PRO A 334 10.57 -1.54 -17.20
C PRO A 334 11.69 -0.81 -17.97
N ILE A 335 12.90 -0.72 -17.38
CA ILE A 335 14.06 -0.08 -18.03
C ILE A 335 14.49 -0.89 -19.26
N ILE A 336 14.55 -2.22 -19.14
CA ILE A 336 14.84 -3.12 -20.26
C ILE A 336 13.80 -2.93 -21.38
N GLY A 337 12.52 -2.79 -20.99
CA GLY A 337 11.42 -2.49 -21.90
C GLY A 337 11.63 -1.21 -22.71
N GLU A 338 12.09 -0.14 -22.06
CA GLU A 338 12.36 1.15 -22.72
C GLU A 338 13.54 1.06 -23.69
N VAL A 339 14.58 0.28 -23.36
CA VAL A 339 15.69 -0.01 -24.29
C VAL A 339 15.19 -0.80 -25.51
N TRP A 340 14.25 -1.73 -25.32
CA TRP A 340 13.65 -2.47 -26.43
C TRP A 340 12.83 -1.54 -27.36
N ILE A 341 12.03 -0.63 -26.81
CA ILE A 341 11.31 0.38 -27.60
C ILE A 341 12.30 1.23 -28.41
N ALA A 342 13.41 1.66 -27.81
CA ALA A 342 14.47 2.40 -28.51
C ALA A 342 15.06 1.58 -29.67
N ALA A 343 15.34 0.29 -29.45
CA ALA A 343 15.84 -0.61 -30.48
C ALA A 343 14.84 -0.75 -31.64
N LEU A 344 13.55 -0.90 -31.36
CA LEU A 344 12.50 -0.90 -32.39
C LEU A 344 12.43 0.44 -33.13
N GLY A 345 12.59 1.56 -32.44
CA GLY A 345 12.74 2.88 -33.05
C GLY A 345 13.90 2.97 -34.04
N ALA A 346 15.05 2.37 -33.71
CA ALA A 346 16.18 2.26 -34.63
C ALA A 346 15.82 1.44 -35.88
N VAL A 347 15.07 0.34 -35.73
CA VAL A 347 14.57 -0.44 -36.87
C VAL A 347 13.65 0.40 -37.76
N VAL A 348 12.71 1.14 -37.17
CA VAL A 348 11.79 2.02 -37.90
C VAL A 348 12.57 3.03 -38.74
N ILE A 349 13.49 3.77 -38.12
CA ILE A 349 14.31 4.78 -38.79
C ILE A 349 15.11 4.17 -39.95
N ARG A 350 15.73 3.01 -39.71
CA ARG A 350 16.46 2.27 -40.74
C ARG A 350 15.57 1.94 -41.93
N VAL A 351 14.42 1.33 -41.68
CA VAL A 351 13.54 0.85 -42.76
C VAL A 351 12.96 2.03 -43.55
N MET A 352 12.61 3.13 -42.88
CA MET A 352 12.02 4.29 -43.55
C MET A 352 12.99 5.07 -44.46
N LYS A 353 14.30 5.02 -44.17
CA LYS A 353 15.32 5.81 -44.88
C LYS A 353 16.39 4.95 -45.57
N GLU A 354 16.26 3.63 -45.49
CA GLU A 354 17.27 2.66 -45.95
C GLU A 354 18.70 2.96 -45.45
N MET A 355 18.81 3.58 -44.27
CA MET A 355 20.11 4.02 -43.74
C MET A 355 20.91 2.88 -43.11
N THR A 356 22.20 3.15 -42.83
CA THR A 356 23.07 2.17 -42.15
C THR A 356 22.59 1.89 -40.72
N TRP A 357 22.82 0.66 -40.22
CA TRP A 357 22.49 0.30 -38.83
C TRP A 357 23.15 1.22 -37.83
N SER A 358 24.42 1.56 -38.05
CA SER A 358 25.16 2.45 -37.16
C SER A 358 24.48 3.81 -37.03
N LYS A 359 24.06 4.42 -38.14
CA LYS A 359 23.42 5.74 -38.10
C LYS A 359 22.06 5.68 -37.41
N ALA A 360 21.23 4.69 -37.75
CA ALA A 360 19.91 4.51 -37.13
C ALA A 360 20.01 4.24 -35.62
N ALA A 361 20.96 3.40 -35.21
CA ALA A 361 21.23 3.10 -33.80
C ALA A 361 21.71 4.34 -33.04
N THR A 362 22.59 5.16 -33.63
CA THR A 362 23.03 6.42 -33.02
C THR A 362 21.85 7.38 -32.81
N ILE A 363 20.99 7.56 -33.81
CA ILE A 363 19.79 8.43 -33.68
C ILE A 363 18.89 7.93 -32.55
N ALA A 364 18.60 6.62 -32.51
CA ALA A 364 17.74 6.04 -31.48
C ALA A 364 18.38 6.11 -30.07
N ALA A 365 19.69 5.91 -29.96
CA ALA A 365 20.41 5.99 -28.69
C ALA A 365 20.44 7.43 -28.14
N VAL A 366 20.69 8.43 -29.01
CA VAL A 366 20.62 9.84 -28.62
C VAL A 366 19.19 10.22 -28.21
N ALA A 367 18.18 9.77 -28.96
CA ALA A 367 16.78 9.99 -28.59
C ALA A 367 16.41 9.35 -27.24
N PHE A 368 16.86 8.12 -26.99
CA PHE A 368 16.70 7.45 -25.71
C PHE A 368 17.35 8.24 -24.57
N ALA A 369 18.60 8.69 -24.74
CA ALA A 369 19.32 9.46 -23.73
C ALA A 369 18.62 10.79 -23.41
N ILE A 370 18.17 11.54 -24.44
CA ILE A 370 17.41 12.78 -24.27
C ILE A 370 16.12 12.49 -23.50
N ARG A 371 15.37 11.46 -23.88
CA ARG A 371 14.12 11.10 -23.21
C ARG A 371 14.35 10.68 -21.75
N PHE A 372 15.39 9.89 -21.51
CA PHE A 372 15.77 9.46 -20.16
C PHE A 372 16.09 10.65 -19.26
N LEU A 373 16.86 11.62 -19.77
CA LEU A 373 17.13 12.88 -19.06
C LEU A 373 15.86 13.70 -18.83
N LEU A 374 14.99 13.83 -19.84
CA LEU A 374 13.73 14.57 -19.69
C LEU A 374 12.82 13.96 -18.61
N ARG A 375 12.75 12.63 -18.52
CA ARG A 375 12.01 11.96 -17.44
C ARG A 375 12.58 12.28 -16.05
N LEU A 376 13.91 12.28 -15.93
CA LEU A 376 14.58 12.64 -14.67
C LEU A 376 14.25 14.08 -14.22
N PHE A 377 14.14 15.03 -15.15
CA PHE A 377 13.84 16.43 -14.83
C PHE A 377 12.35 16.73 -14.66
N LEU A 378 11.48 16.03 -15.40
CA LEU A 378 10.04 16.33 -15.43
C LEU A 378 9.23 15.47 -14.45
N GLY A 379 9.85 14.46 -13.80
CA GLY A 379 9.23 13.71 -12.72
C GLY A 379 8.15 12.71 -13.15
N PHE A 380 8.21 12.20 -14.38
CA PHE A 380 7.27 11.20 -14.91
C PHE A 380 7.94 10.06 -15.67
#